data_AF-A0A3S0WWV4-F1
#
_entry.id   AF-A0A3S0WWV4-F1
#
_cell.length_a   1.000
_cell.length_b   1.000
_cell.length_c   1.000
_cell.angle_alpha   90.00
_cell.angle_beta   90.00
_cell.angle_gamma   90.00
#
_symmetry.space_group_name_H-M   'P 1'
#
loop_
_entity.id
_entity.type
_entity.pdbx_description
1 polymer ?
#
loop_
_entity_poly.entity_id
_entity_poly.type
_entity_poly.pdbx_seq_one_letter_code
_entity_poly.pdbx_strand_id
1 'polypeptide(L)'
;MGNKDTSKTDLVAVIKSLRAYLLEKGHRFERGPRYESQNATVSSVAATVRRYVGLGYTAYMQVGDPPVYAMLGRGHQEVHIFEPQDPQVRAWLEDDQMALNHPAVRAHLLQGAGLSEGDVPLARTPQVFRVTEVDGVFIISSEDASPQR
;
A
#
# COMPACT_ATOMS: atom_id res chain seq x y z
N MET A 1 -34.39 -5.76 0.06
CA MET A 1 -33.33 -5.88 1.09
C MET A 1 -32.04 -6.27 0.39
N GLY A 2 -31.15 -5.32 0.13
CA GLY A 2 -29.84 -5.61 -0.48
C GLY A 2 -28.91 -6.16 0.60
N ASN A 3 -28.36 -7.35 0.38
CA ASN A 3 -27.51 -8.05 1.35
C ASN A 3 -26.24 -7.25 1.67
N LYS A 4 -26.23 -6.58 2.81
CA LYS A 4 -25.07 -5.85 3.36
C LYS A 4 -23.90 -6.80 3.68
N ASP A 5 -24.20 -8.09 3.92
CA ASP A 5 -23.21 -9.11 4.26
C ASP A 5 -22.39 -9.63 3.06
N THR A 6 -22.95 -9.61 1.85
CA THR A 6 -22.22 -10.04 0.64
C THR A 6 -21.16 -9.01 0.27
N SER A 7 -21.51 -7.73 0.28
CA SER A 7 -20.59 -6.63 -0.01
C SER A 7 -19.40 -6.55 0.96
N LYS A 8 -19.60 -6.89 2.24
CA LYS A 8 -18.52 -6.92 3.24
C LYS A 8 -17.56 -8.08 2.99
N THR A 9 -18.10 -9.26 2.67
CA THR A 9 -17.31 -10.45 2.30
C THR A 9 -16.46 -10.19 1.06
N ASP A 10 -17.04 -9.53 0.05
CA ASP A 10 -16.36 -9.17 -1.19
C ASP A 10 -15.22 -8.17 -0.93
N LEU A 11 -15.43 -7.16 -0.08
CA LEU A 11 -14.38 -6.20 0.28
C LEU A 11 -13.21 -6.87 1.03
N VAL A 12 -13.49 -7.78 1.96
CA VAL A 12 -12.46 -8.55 2.68
C VAL A 12 -11.64 -9.40 1.71
N ALA A 13 -12.31 -10.07 0.77
CA ALA A 13 -11.64 -10.85 -0.27
C ALA A 13 -10.73 -9.97 -1.14
N VAL A 14 -11.23 -8.81 -1.58
CA VAL A 14 -10.47 -7.84 -2.37
C VAL A 14 -9.23 -7.32 -1.62
N ILE A 15 -9.37 -6.97 -0.34
CA ILE A 15 -8.23 -6.54 0.50
C ILE A 15 -7.22 -7.67 0.66
N LYS A 16 -7.68 -8.90 0.85
CA LYS A 16 -6.81 -10.08 0.93
C LYS A 16 -6.04 -10.30 -0.38
N SER A 17 -6.72 -10.24 -1.52
CA SER A 17 -6.08 -10.36 -2.85
C SER A 17 -5.06 -9.26 -3.10
N LEU A 18 -5.37 -8.01 -2.74
CA LEU A 18 -4.45 -6.89 -2.84
C LEU A 18 -3.19 -7.09 -1.99
N ARG A 19 -3.34 -7.54 -0.73
CA ARG A 19 -2.19 -7.84 0.13
C ARG A 19 -1.35 -8.99 -0.41
N ALA A 20 -2.00 -10.03 -0.95
CA ALA A 20 -1.31 -11.14 -1.60
C ALA A 20 -0.49 -10.65 -2.81
N TYR A 21 -1.08 -9.80 -3.65
CA TYR A 21 -0.42 -9.19 -4.81
C TYR A 21 0.82 -8.38 -4.39
N LEU A 22 0.68 -7.44 -3.45
CA LEU A 22 1.81 -6.62 -2.97
C LEU A 22 2.96 -7.46 -2.39
N LEU A 23 2.64 -8.65 -1.88
CA LEU A 23 3.59 -9.56 -1.27
C LEU A 23 4.05 -10.69 -2.22
N GLU A 24 3.66 -10.69 -3.49
CA GLU A 24 4.10 -11.69 -4.46
C GLU A 24 5.61 -11.91 -4.41
N LYS A 25 6.04 -13.18 -4.48
CA LYS A 25 7.45 -13.53 -4.31
C LYS A 25 8.27 -12.91 -5.44
N GLY A 26 9.32 -12.17 -5.05
CA GLY A 26 10.16 -11.40 -5.96
C GLY A 26 9.91 -9.89 -5.87
N HIS A 27 8.73 -9.45 -5.41
CA HIS A 27 8.51 -8.05 -5.08
C HIS A 27 9.37 -7.62 -3.90
N ARG A 28 9.82 -6.38 -3.91
CA ARG A 28 10.57 -5.77 -2.82
C ARG A 28 10.09 -4.36 -2.54
N PHE A 29 10.20 -3.96 -1.28
CA PHE A 29 9.90 -2.60 -0.82
C PHE A 29 11.20 -1.82 -0.61
N GLU A 30 11.25 -0.61 -1.14
CA GLU A 30 12.35 0.32 -0.94
C GLU A 30 11.85 1.59 -0.26
N ARG A 31 12.72 2.20 0.53
CA ARG A 31 12.44 3.49 1.17
C ARG A 31 12.46 4.60 0.13
N GLY A 32 11.40 5.40 0.12
CA GLY A 32 11.33 6.68 -0.55
C GLY A 32 11.59 7.84 0.42
N PRO A 33 11.54 9.08 -0.08
CA PRO A 33 11.68 10.26 0.77
C PRO A 33 10.52 10.40 1.77
N ARG A 34 10.80 11.07 2.89
CA ARG A 34 9.80 11.57 3.84
C ARG A 34 9.66 13.08 3.62
N TYR A 35 8.45 13.53 3.34
CA TYR A 35 8.12 14.94 3.17
C TYR A 35 7.33 15.44 4.35
N GLU A 36 7.78 16.56 4.90
CA GLU A 36 7.02 17.37 5.86
C GLU A 36 6.37 18.53 5.09
N SER A 37 5.07 18.73 5.25
CA SER A 37 4.39 19.89 4.68
C SER A 37 4.72 21.14 5.48
N GLN A 38 5.10 22.20 4.77
CA GLN A 38 5.42 23.50 5.39
C GLN A 38 4.18 24.27 5.85
N ASN A 39 2.96 23.79 5.55
CA ASN A 39 1.69 24.45 5.86
C ASN A 39 0.81 23.52 6.68
N ALA A 40 0.12 24.05 7.70
CA ALA A 40 -0.65 23.35 8.72
C ALA A 40 -1.88 22.54 8.25
N THR A 41 -1.97 22.13 6.99
CA THR A 41 -3.05 21.26 6.51
C THR A 41 -2.69 19.83 6.87
N VAL A 42 -3.45 19.22 7.78
CA VAL A 42 -3.29 17.80 8.15
C VAL A 42 -3.39 16.95 6.88
N SER A 43 -2.31 16.24 6.52
CA SER A 43 -2.36 15.26 5.44
C SER A 43 -3.28 14.11 5.86
N SER A 44 -4.09 13.65 4.92
CA SER A 44 -4.98 12.50 5.07
C SER A 44 -5.01 11.74 3.76
N VAL A 45 -5.39 10.46 3.80
CA VAL A 45 -5.59 9.69 2.56
C VAL A 45 -6.52 10.42 1.59
N ALA A 46 -7.64 10.98 2.06
CA ALA A 46 -8.58 11.72 1.22
C ALA A 46 -7.92 12.94 0.53
N ALA A 47 -7.10 13.70 1.25
CA ALA A 47 -6.40 14.86 0.69
C ALA A 47 -5.35 14.43 -0.34
N THR A 48 -4.57 13.39 -0.04
CA THR A 48 -3.55 12.85 -0.95
C THR A 48 -4.18 12.25 -2.21
N VAL A 49 -5.30 11.53 -2.10
CA VAL A 49 -6.08 11.04 -3.25
C VAL A 49 -6.47 12.20 -4.17
N ARG A 50 -7.05 13.28 -3.63
CA ARG A 50 -7.43 14.45 -4.45
C ARG A 50 -6.24 15.06 -5.19
N ARG A 51 -5.07 15.11 -4.55
CA ARG A 51 -3.83 15.58 -5.18
C ARG A 51 -3.43 14.69 -6.36
N TYR A 52 -3.41 13.37 -6.19
CA TYR A 52 -3.06 12.43 -7.26
C TYR A 52 -4.08 12.43 -8.41
N VAL A 53 -5.37 12.54 -8.10
CA VAL A 53 -6.41 12.70 -9.13
C VAL A 53 -6.17 13.97 -9.96
N GLY A 54 -5.77 15.08 -9.32
CA GLY A 54 -5.36 16.31 -10.02
C GLY A 54 -4.12 16.13 -10.93
N LEU A 55 -3.31 15.10 -10.69
CA LEU A 55 -2.16 14.72 -11.54
C LEU A 55 -2.52 13.70 -12.65
N GLY A 56 -3.81 13.42 -12.82
CA GLY A 56 -4.34 12.52 -13.86
C GLY A 56 -4.41 11.05 -13.45
N TYR A 57 -4.31 10.73 -12.16
CA TYR A 57 -4.56 9.37 -11.67
C TYR A 57 -6.06 9.08 -11.56
N THR A 58 -6.46 7.85 -11.82
CA THR A 58 -7.82 7.35 -11.57
C THR A 58 -7.85 6.57 -10.26
N ALA A 59 -8.80 6.87 -9.38
CA ALA A 59 -9.02 6.09 -8.17
C ALA A 59 -9.84 4.83 -8.48
N TYR A 60 -9.26 3.66 -8.19
CA TYR A 60 -9.91 2.36 -8.41
C TYR A 60 -10.60 1.85 -7.14
N MET A 61 -10.05 2.16 -5.97
CA MET A 61 -10.58 1.69 -4.69
C MET A 61 -10.30 2.69 -3.58
N GLN A 62 -11.25 2.84 -2.66
CA GLN A 62 -11.06 3.52 -1.37
C GLN A 62 -11.73 2.70 -0.27
N VAL A 63 -11.10 2.61 0.89
CA VAL A 63 -11.57 1.83 2.03
C VAL A 63 -11.56 2.70 3.28
N GLY A 64 -12.69 2.68 4.02
CA GLY A 64 -12.90 3.49 5.23
C GLY A 64 -13.76 4.72 4.98
N ASP A 65 -14.36 5.25 6.05
CA ASP A 65 -15.04 6.54 6.08
C ASP A 65 -14.73 7.24 7.42
N PRO A 66 -13.77 8.20 7.47
CA PRO A 66 -12.94 8.68 6.36
C PRO A 66 -12.00 7.59 5.79
N PRO A 67 -11.53 7.70 4.53
CA PRO A 67 -10.71 6.66 3.92
C PRO A 67 -9.37 6.54 4.64
N VAL A 68 -8.95 5.30 4.91
CA VAL A 68 -7.64 4.94 5.49
C VAL A 68 -6.74 4.24 4.48
N TYR A 69 -7.29 3.91 3.31
CA TYR A 69 -6.58 3.30 2.19
C TYR A 69 -7.23 3.70 0.87
N ALA A 70 -6.42 3.91 -0.16
CA ALA A 70 -6.84 4.08 -1.54
C ALA A 70 -5.85 3.47 -2.52
N MET A 71 -6.35 2.95 -3.64
CA MET A 71 -5.56 2.48 -4.77
C MET A 71 -5.90 3.30 -6.00
N LEU A 72 -4.87 3.83 -6.65
CA LEU A 72 -4.98 4.66 -7.85
C LEU A 72 -4.04 4.12 -8.93
N GLY A 73 -4.32 4.45 -10.19
CA GLY A 73 -3.36 4.22 -11.26
C GLY A 73 -3.41 5.22 -12.40
N ARG A 74 -2.35 5.22 -13.20
CA ARG A 74 -2.14 6.07 -14.37
C ARG A 74 -1.23 5.35 -15.36
N GLY A 75 -1.80 4.86 -16.47
CA GLY A 75 -1.07 4.00 -17.40
C GLY A 75 -0.60 2.72 -16.69
N HIS A 76 0.71 2.47 -16.68
CA HIS A 76 1.33 1.34 -15.96
C HIS A 76 1.70 1.66 -14.51
N GLN A 77 1.51 2.91 -14.07
CA GLN A 77 1.84 3.31 -12.70
C GLN A 77 0.68 3.00 -11.76
N GLU A 78 1.01 2.40 -10.64
CA GLU A 78 0.11 2.09 -9.54
C GLU A 78 0.57 2.80 -8.27
N VAL A 79 -0.39 3.32 -7.52
CA VAL A 79 -0.15 4.02 -6.25
C VAL A 79 -1.12 3.54 -5.20
N HIS A 80 -0.60 3.14 -4.03
CA HIS A 80 -1.38 2.83 -2.85
C HIS A 80 -1.13 3.89 -1.78
N ILE A 81 -2.18 4.61 -1.38
CA ILE A 81 -2.13 5.68 -0.38
C ILE A 81 -2.81 5.14 0.87
N PHE A 82 -2.15 5.20 2.02
CA PHE A 82 -2.70 4.60 3.24
C PHE A 82 -2.18 5.23 4.52
N GLU A 83 -2.98 5.08 5.56
CA GLU A 83 -2.60 5.34 6.94
C GLU A 83 -2.48 3.98 7.67
N PRO A 84 -1.30 3.62 8.19
CA PRO A 84 -1.10 2.36 8.88
C PRO A 84 -1.98 2.29 10.12
N GLN A 85 -2.90 1.31 10.13
CA GLN A 85 -3.78 1.03 11.25
C GLN A 85 -3.14 0.08 12.26
N ASP A 86 -2.18 -0.72 11.82
CA ASP A 86 -1.38 -1.60 12.68
C ASP A 86 -0.21 -0.80 13.27
N PRO A 87 -0.12 -0.65 14.60
CA PRO A 87 0.95 0.09 15.26
C PRO A 87 2.35 -0.46 14.98
N GLN A 88 2.49 -1.78 14.80
CA GLN A 88 3.76 -2.40 14.48
C GLN A 88 4.21 -2.04 13.07
N VAL A 89 3.28 -2.07 12.11
CA VAL A 89 3.55 -1.63 10.73
C VAL A 89 3.89 -0.15 10.71
N ARG A 90 3.18 0.68 11.48
CA ARG A 90 3.49 2.09 11.63
C ARG A 90 4.93 2.29 12.16
N ALA A 91 5.28 1.65 13.26
CA ALA A 91 6.61 1.76 13.85
C ALA A 91 7.71 1.34 12.88
N TRP A 92 7.51 0.24 12.15
CA TRP A 92 8.44 -0.17 11.09
C TRP A 92 8.54 0.86 9.98
N LEU A 93 7.44 1.45 9.54
CA LEU A 93 7.45 2.48 8.50
C LEU A 93 8.05 3.80 9.00
N GLU A 94 8.00 4.09 10.29
CA GLU A 94 8.58 5.30 10.86
C GLU A 94 10.10 5.19 11.08
N ASP A 95 10.62 3.98 11.33
CA ASP A 95 12.04 3.70 11.55
C ASP A 95 12.86 3.57 10.24
N ASP A 96 13.69 4.58 9.95
CA ASP A 96 14.53 4.62 8.74
C ASP A 96 15.60 3.53 8.69
N GLN A 97 15.97 2.92 9.82
CA GLN A 97 16.91 1.79 9.87
C GLN A 97 16.23 0.44 9.64
N MET A 98 14.89 0.40 9.66
CA MET A 98 14.14 -0.83 9.50
C MET A 98 14.27 -1.39 8.08
N ALA A 99 14.78 -2.62 7.98
CA ALA A 99 14.80 -3.37 6.73
C ALA A 99 13.38 -3.84 6.36
N LEU A 100 12.69 -3.10 5.49
CA LEU A 100 11.30 -3.40 5.08
C LEU A 100 11.12 -4.79 4.45
N ASN A 101 12.16 -5.35 3.85
CA ASN A 101 12.16 -6.69 3.26
C ASN A 101 12.57 -7.79 4.25
N HIS A 102 12.71 -7.47 5.55
CA HIS A 102 13.09 -8.46 6.55
C HIS A 102 12.00 -9.55 6.66
N PRO A 103 12.37 -10.85 6.79
CA PRO A 103 11.39 -11.94 6.84
C PRO A 103 10.31 -11.78 7.91
N ALA A 104 10.64 -11.16 9.05
CA ALA A 104 9.68 -10.88 10.12
C ALA A 104 8.57 -9.88 9.70
N VAL A 105 8.92 -8.85 8.91
CA VAL A 105 7.93 -7.90 8.37
C VAL A 105 6.98 -8.63 7.44
N ARG A 106 7.54 -9.41 6.52
CA ARG A 106 6.77 -10.20 5.56
C ARG A 106 5.82 -11.17 6.26
N ALA A 107 6.31 -11.93 7.24
CA ALA A 107 5.50 -12.87 8.01
C ALA A 107 4.33 -12.18 8.73
N HIS A 108 4.57 -11.01 9.33
CA HIS A 108 3.54 -10.22 10.00
C HIS A 108 2.47 -9.70 9.03
N LEU A 109 2.88 -9.17 7.88
CA LEU A 109 1.95 -8.69 6.85
C LEU A 109 1.08 -9.83 6.28
N LEU A 110 1.66 -11.01 6.09
CA LEU A 110 0.93 -12.21 5.66
C LEU A 110 -0.07 -12.68 6.72
N GLN A 111 0.37 -12.78 7.97
CA GLN A 111 -0.49 -13.16 9.10
C GLN A 111 -1.67 -12.20 9.22
N GLY A 112 -1.43 -10.88 9.11
CA GLY A 112 -2.48 -9.87 9.15
C GLY A 112 -3.49 -9.99 8.01
N ALA A 113 -3.14 -10.66 6.90
CA ALA A 113 -4.03 -10.96 5.78
C ALA A 113 -4.68 -12.36 5.88
N GLY A 114 -4.39 -13.13 6.92
CA GLY A 114 -4.79 -14.54 7.00
C GLY A 114 -4.20 -15.37 5.85
N LEU A 115 -2.94 -15.09 5.52
CA LEU A 115 -2.14 -15.75 4.48
C LEU A 115 -0.90 -16.41 5.10
N SER A 116 -0.43 -17.46 4.44
CA SER A 116 0.87 -18.08 4.67
C SER A 116 1.77 -17.87 3.45
N GLU A 117 3.07 -18.15 3.56
CA GLU A 117 4.00 -18.06 2.43
C GLU A 117 3.64 -19.00 1.26
N GLY A 118 2.93 -20.10 1.54
CA GLY A 118 2.45 -21.03 0.51
C GLY A 118 1.33 -20.43 -0.35
N ASP A 119 0.56 -19.49 0.20
CA ASP A 119 -0.59 -18.86 -0.47
C ASP A 119 -0.17 -17.76 -1.45
N VAL A 120 1.09 -17.34 -1.39
CA VAL A 120 1.61 -16.22 -2.17
C VAL A 120 2.29 -16.73 -3.44
N PRO A 121 1.81 -16.34 -4.63
CA PRO A 121 2.38 -16.77 -5.88
C PRO A 121 3.75 -16.10 -6.16
N LEU A 122 4.48 -16.66 -7.12
CA LEU A 122 5.63 -16.01 -7.72
C LEU A 122 5.14 -14.84 -8.59
N ALA A 123 5.75 -13.67 -8.43
CA ALA A 123 5.47 -12.53 -9.28
C ALA A 123 5.83 -12.84 -10.73
N ARG A 124 4.89 -12.59 -11.66
CA ARG A 124 5.17 -12.72 -13.10
C ARG A 124 6.25 -11.73 -13.54
N THR A 125 6.20 -10.53 -12.98
CA THR A 125 7.19 -9.48 -13.19
C THR A 125 7.51 -8.89 -11.81
N PRO A 126 8.63 -9.26 -11.19
CA PRO A 126 9.05 -8.66 -9.93
C PRO A 126 9.09 -7.13 -10.00
N GLN A 127 8.40 -6.45 -9.09
CA GLN A 127 8.37 -5.00 -8.99
C GLN A 127 9.16 -4.50 -7.76
N VAL A 128 9.60 -3.25 -7.86
CA VAL A 128 10.12 -2.50 -6.72
C VAL A 128 9.07 -1.49 -6.31
N PHE A 129 8.59 -1.62 -5.08
CA PHE A 129 7.62 -0.72 -4.49
C PHE A 129 8.33 0.30 -3.62
N ARG A 130 8.32 1.58 -4.05
CA ARG A 130 8.90 2.65 -3.24
C ARG A 130 7.87 3.20 -2.26
N VAL A 131 8.21 3.21 -0.98
CA VAL A 131 7.37 3.70 0.13
C VAL A 131 7.80 5.10 0.53
N THR A 132 7.01 6.09 0.16
CA THR A 132 7.19 7.51 0.51
C THR A 132 6.26 7.88 1.65
N GLU A 133 6.63 8.85 2.49
CA GLU A 133 5.76 9.40 3.54
C GLU A 133 5.50 10.88 3.29
N VAL A 134 4.26 11.32 3.54
CA VAL A 134 3.84 12.73 3.52
C VAL A 134 2.99 12.98 4.77
N ASP A 135 3.57 13.65 5.77
CA ASP A 135 2.96 13.93 7.09
C ASP A 135 2.16 12.76 7.67
N GLY A 136 2.78 11.58 7.81
CA GLY A 136 2.13 10.39 8.37
C GLY A 136 1.17 9.63 7.44
N VAL A 137 0.96 10.11 6.21
CA VAL A 137 0.32 9.34 5.13
C VAL A 137 1.39 8.65 4.29
N PHE A 138 1.28 7.34 4.12
CA PHE A 138 2.24 6.54 3.38
C PHE A 138 1.74 6.26 1.96
N ILE A 139 2.68 6.25 1.03
CA ILE A 139 2.42 6.09 -0.40
C ILE A 139 3.36 5.02 -0.94
N ILE A 140 2.81 3.88 -1.34
CA ILE A 140 3.53 2.90 -2.16
C ILE A 140 3.34 3.28 -3.62
N SER A 141 4.43 3.36 -4.38
CA SER A 141 4.40 3.52 -5.84
C SER A 141 5.14 2.37 -6.51
N SER A 142 4.56 1.83 -7.58
CA SER A 142 5.22 0.84 -8.43
C SER A 142 6.29 1.51 -9.29
N GLU A 143 7.52 1.05 -9.21
CA GLU A 143 8.53 1.29 -10.22
C GLU A 143 8.84 -0.04 -10.92
N ASP A 144 8.96 -0.01 -12.24
CA ASP A 144 9.48 -1.16 -12.99
C ASP A 144 10.86 -1.50 -12.39
N ALA A 145 11.02 -2.73 -11.90
CA ALA A 145 12.32 -3.20 -11.46
C ALA A 145 13.24 -3.10 -12.68
N SER A 146 14.23 -2.20 -12.65
CA SER A 146 15.16 -2.06 -13.76
C SER A 146 15.73 -3.44 -14.10
N PRO A 147 15.72 -3.85 -15.39
CA PRO A 147 16.43 -5.06 -15.77
C PRO A 147 17.87 -4.88 -15.28
N GLN A 148 18.37 -5.87 -14.55
CA GLN A 148 19.74 -5.86 -14.04
C GLN A 148 20.67 -5.41 -15.18
N ARG A 149 21.42 -4.32 -14.95
CA ARG A 149 22.55 -3.98 -15.80
C ARG A 149 23.72 -4.89 -15.47
#